data_AF-A0A081NT97-F1
#
_entry.id   AF-A0A081NT97-F1
#
_cell.length_a   1.000
_cell.length_b   1.000
_cell.length_c   1.000
_cell.angle_alpha   90.00
_cell.angle_beta   90.00
_cell.angle_gamma   90.00
#
_symmetry.space_group_name_H-M   'P 1'
#
loop_
_entity.id
_entity.type
_entity.pdbx_description
1 polymer ?
#
loop_
_entity_poly.entity_id
_entity_poly.type
_entity_poly.pdbx_seq_one_letter_code
_entity_poly.pdbx_strand_id
1 'polypeptide(L)'
;MNSPLLSELIDTYDFIVSNQEEIKNVILQELFEEYSGFQAKYCDDEDDEFMPDLTCVNDLKPLISLARVHILDVIKDGIAYIGFEFDCSWDEEHGFGVMLFKNEVVAMGGSDSSFLSWIANDHLNESSDSK
;
A
#
# COMPACT_ATOMS: atom_id res chain seq x y z
N MET A 1 -15.10 1.05 19.78
CA MET A 1 -13.95 1.66 19.11
C MET A 1 -13.90 3.12 19.53
N ASN A 2 -12.75 3.60 20.01
CA ASN A 2 -12.56 5.04 20.20
C ASN A 2 -12.35 5.64 18.82
N SER A 3 -13.11 6.69 18.49
CA SER A 3 -12.89 7.44 17.25
C SER A 3 -11.55 8.17 17.33
N PRO A 4 -10.78 8.25 16.24
CA PRO A 4 -9.54 9.00 16.22
C PRO A 4 -9.79 10.49 16.53
N LEU A 5 -8.83 11.12 17.20
CA LEU A 5 -8.83 12.56 17.38
C LEU A 5 -8.58 13.24 16.03
N LEU A 6 -9.22 14.39 15.80
CA LEU A 6 -8.98 15.16 14.57
C LEU A 6 -7.50 15.54 14.41
N SER A 7 -6.79 15.79 15.51
CA SER A 7 -5.36 16.08 15.49
C SER A 7 -4.53 14.91 14.95
N GLU A 8 -4.87 13.67 15.29
CA GLU A 8 -4.13 12.48 14.81
C GLU A 8 -4.29 12.31 13.29
N LEU A 9 -5.47 12.62 12.76
CA LEU A 9 -5.73 12.59 11.32
C LEU A 9 -5.00 13.72 10.58
N ILE A 10 -4.95 14.92 11.16
CA ILE A 10 -4.20 16.06 10.61
C ILE A 10 -2.70 15.76 10.63
N ASP A 11 -2.17 15.26 11.75
CA ASP A 11 -0.75 14.89 11.88
C ASP A 11 -0.37 13.79 10.88
N THR A 12 -1.27 12.84 10.62
CA THR A 12 -1.06 11.81 9.60
C THR A 12 -1.05 12.41 8.19
N TYR A 13 -1.96 13.32 7.88
CA TYR A 13 -1.95 14.03 6.60
C TYR A 13 -0.65 14.81 6.39
N ASP A 14 -0.21 15.55 7.41
CA ASP A 14 1.04 16.32 7.38
C ASP A 14 2.26 15.41 7.22
N PHE A 15 2.23 14.23 7.85
CA PHE A 15 3.24 13.18 7.64
C PHE A 15 3.28 12.72 6.18
N ILE A 16 2.13 12.40 5.57
CA ILE A 16 2.06 11.98 4.16
C ILE A 16 2.68 13.05 3.26
N VAL A 17 2.26 14.31 3.41
CA VAL A 17 2.73 15.42 2.56
C VAL A 17 4.24 15.64 2.71
N SER A 18 4.76 15.55 3.95
CA SER A 18 6.17 15.77 4.25
C SER A 18 7.09 14.63 3.78
N ASN A 19 6.56 13.41 3.66
CA ASN A 19 7.33 12.20 3.36
C ASN A 19 6.94 11.53 2.03
N GLN A 20 6.14 12.19 1.19
CA GLN A 20 5.57 11.61 -0.03
C GLN A 20 6.60 10.98 -0.97
N GLU A 21 7.81 11.53 -1.07
CA GLU A 21 8.89 10.98 -1.90
C GLU A 21 9.45 9.68 -1.32
N GLU A 22 9.64 9.62 0.00
CA GLU A 22 10.07 8.39 0.69
C GLU A 22 9.00 7.31 0.59
N ILE A 23 7.74 7.65 0.87
CA ILE A 23 6.59 6.74 0.76
C ILE A 23 6.50 6.15 -0.65
N LYS A 24 6.57 7.00 -1.69
CA LYS A 24 6.57 6.55 -3.08
C LYS A 24 7.70 5.57 -3.37
N ASN A 25 8.92 5.88 -2.90
CA ASN A 25 10.07 5.02 -3.14
C ASN A 25 9.95 3.67 -2.43
N VAL A 26 9.46 3.66 -1.19
CA VAL A 26 9.20 2.43 -0.43
C VAL A 26 8.17 1.56 -1.15
N ILE A 27 7.03 2.12 -1.56
CA ILE A 27 5.98 1.38 -2.27
C ILE A 27 6.52 0.76 -3.57
N LEU A 28 7.24 1.55 -4.37
CA LEU A 28 7.77 1.08 -5.65
C LEU A 28 8.87 0.03 -5.48
N GLN A 29 9.72 0.18 -4.46
CA GLN A 29 10.79 -0.78 -4.17
C GLN A 29 10.19 -2.13 -3.73
N GLU A 30 9.26 -2.10 -2.78
CA GLU A 30 8.61 -3.31 -2.27
C GLU A 30 7.83 -4.02 -3.38
N LEU A 31 7.07 -3.27 -4.19
CA LEU A 31 6.34 -3.85 -5.32
C LEU A 31 7.30 -4.46 -6.35
N PHE A 32 8.44 -3.82 -6.63
CA PHE A 32 9.42 -4.37 -7.57
C PHE A 32 10.00 -5.71 -7.08
N GLU A 33 10.25 -5.83 -5.78
CA GLU A 33 10.77 -7.06 -5.16
C GLU A 33 9.73 -8.20 -5.20
N GLU A 34 8.46 -7.89 -4.93
CA GLU A 34 7.35 -8.85 -4.92
C GLU A 34 6.74 -9.09 -6.32
N TYR A 35 7.13 -8.30 -7.33
CA TYR A 35 6.45 -8.27 -8.64
C TYR A 35 6.38 -9.64 -9.31
N SER A 36 7.46 -10.42 -9.25
CA SER A 36 7.49 -11.76 -9.85
C SER A 36 6.51 -12.74 -9.18
N GLY A 37 6.24 -12.55 -7.89
CA GLY A 37 5.20 -13.28 -7.17
C GLY A 37 3.80 -12.90 -7.64
N PHE A 38 3.57 -11.60 -7.92
CA PHE A 38 2.33 -11.13 -8.53
C PHE A 38 2.17 -11.66 -9.96
N GLN A 39 3.22 -11.63 -10.79
CA GLN A 39 3.18 -12.22 -12.14
C GLN A 39 2.74 -13.69 -12.08
N ALA A 40 3.32 -14.50 -11.19
CA ALA A 40 2.95 -15.91 -11.07
C ALA A 40 1.49 -16.15 -10.61
N LYS A 41 0.84 -15.15 -10.02
CA LYS A 41 -0.55 -15.22 -9.55
C LYS A 41 -1.55 -14.71 -10.58
N TYR A 42 -1.18 -13.68 -11.35
CA TYR A 42 -2.07 -12.93 -12.21
C TYR A 42 -1.82 -13.17 -13.71
N CYS A 43 -0.65 -13.64 -14.10
CA CYS A 43 -0.29 -13.93 -15.48
C CYS A 43 -0.53 -15.42 -15.80
N ASP A 44 -1.39 -15.69 -16.76
CA ASP A 44 -1.41 -16.98 -17.47
C ASP A 44 -0.44 -16.91 -18.68
N ASP A 45 -0.05 -18.04 -19.27
CA ASP A 45 0.99 -18.16 -20.34
C ASP A 45 0.78 -17.27 -21.61
N GLU A 46 -0.30 -16.47 -21.69
CA GLU A 46 -0.62 -15.57 -22.81
C GLU A 46 -0.59 -14.05 -22.45
N ASP A 47 -0.33 -13.64 -21.19
CA ASP A 47 -0.58 -12.27 -20.68
C ASP A 47 0.67 -11.38 -20.42
N ASP A 48 1.79 -11.64 -21.10
CA ASP A 48 3.03 -10.84 -20.98
C ASP A 48 2.86 -9.34 -21.33
N GLU A 49 1.78 -8.95 -22.02
CA GLU A 49 1.51 -7.55 -22.41
C GLU A 49 1.10 -6.68 -21.21
N PHE A 50 0.38 -7.23 -20.23
CA PHE A 50 -0.14 -6.49 -19.08
C PHE A 50 0.78 -6.55 -17.86
N MET A 51 1.59 -7.61 -17.75
CA MET A 51 2.58 -7.80 -16.70
C MET A 51 3.98 -8.14 -17.24
N PRO A 52 4.62 -7.22 -17.98
CA PRO A 52 5.92 -7.49 -18.58
C PRO A 52 7.01 -7.67 -17.51
N ASP A 53 8.05 -8.42 -17.86
CA ASP A 53 9.25 -8.53 -17.03
C ASP A 53 9.88 -7.16 -16.79
N LEU A 54 10.22 -6.91 -15.52
CA LEU A 54 10.82 -5.65 -15.09
C LEU A 54 12.34 -5.81 -14.95
N THR A 55 13.08 -4.77 -15.33
CA THR A 55 14.53 -4.72 -15.18
C THR A 55 14.96 -3.74 -14.08
N CYS A 56 14.10 -2.76 -13.77
CA CYS A 56 14.30 -1.83 -12.67
C CYS A 56 12.98 -1.27 -12.14
N VAL A 57 13.03 -0.65 -10.95
CA VAL A 57 11.86 -0.03 -10.28
C VAL A 57 11.12 0.98 -11.16
N ASN A 58 11.81 1.69 -12.06
CA ASN A 58 11.16 2.66 -12.94
C ASN A 58 10.20 2.03 -13.95
N ASP A 59 10.34 0.73 -14.24
CA ASP A 59 9.51 0.00 -15.18
C ASP A 59 8.07 -0.18 -14.65
N LEU A 60 7.85 0.01 -13.33
CA LEU A 60 6.51 0.01 -12.71
C LEU A 60 5.69 1.26 -13.00
N LYS A 61 6.33 2.39 -13.29
CA LYS A 61 5.65 3.69 -13.48
C LYS A 61 4.53 3.70 -14.52
N PRO A 62 4.67 3.06 -15.70
CA PRO A 62 3.58 2.97 -16.65
C PRO A 62 2.50 1.94 -16.28
N LEU A 63 2.76 1.05 -15.30
CA LEU A 63 1.87 -0.06 -14.97
C LEU A 63 0.88 0.24 -13.85
N ILE A 64 1.16 1.25 -13.02
CA ILE A 64 0.29 1.65 -11.93
C ILE A 64 0.08 3.16 -11.87
N SER A 65 -1.12 3.59 -11.45
CA SER A 65 -1.42 5.00 -11.19
C SER A 65 -2.23 5.15 -9.91
N LEU A 66 -1.84 6.10 -9.05
CA LEU A 66 -2.51 6.35 -7.78
C LEU A 66 -3.95 6.83 -8.01
N ALA A 67 -4.91 6.07 -7.48
CA ALA A 67 -6.34 6.37 -7.57
C ALA A 67 -6.86 7.03 -6.28
N ARG A 68 -6.50 6.48 -5.11
CA ARG A 68 -7.00 6.95 -3.80
C ARG A 68 -5.93 6.85 -2.73
N VAL A 69 -6.01 7.75 -1.74
CA VAL A 69 -5.26 7.68 -0.49
C VAL A 69 -6.25 7.58 0.64
N HIS A 70 -6.10 6.54 1.47
CA HIS A 70 -6.95 6.27 2.62
C HIS A 70 -6.19 6.63 3.90
N ILE A 71 -6.81 7.38 4.80
CA ILE A 71 -6.34 7.56 6.18
C ILE A 71 -7.31 6.77 7.06
N LEU A 72 -6.81 5.69 7.67
CA LEU A 72 -7.65 4.76 8.41
C LEU A 72 -8.00 5.30 9.81
N ASP A 73 -9.04 4.73 10.41
CA ASP A 73 -9.47 5.03 11.78
C ASP A 73 -8.73 4.19 12.85
N VAL A 74 -7.64 3.53 12.45
CA VAL A 74 -6.77 2.74 13.33
C VAL A 74 -5.50 3.54 13.62
N ILE A 75 -5.25 3.83 14.89
CA ILE A 75 -4.15 4.71 15.34
C ILE A 75 -3.08 3.92 16.07
N LYS A 76 -1.82 4.11 15.68
CA LYS A 76 -0.62 3.59 16.35
C LYS A 76 0.36 4.73 16.59
N ASP A 77 0.75 4.93 17.85
CA ASP A 77 1.66 6.02 18.27
C ASP A 77 1.26 7.42 17.78
N GLY A 78 -0.05 7.72 17.81
CA GLY A 78 -0.61 9.02 17.40
C GLY A 78 -0.71 9.26 15.89
N ILE A 79 -0.38 8.25 15.07
CA ILE A 79 -0.46 8.30 13.60
C ILE A 79 -1.41 7.19 13.12
N ALA A 80 -2.23 7.50 12.12
CA ALA A 80 -3.10 6.53 11.48
C ALA A 80 -2.33 5.66 10.48
N TYR A 81 -2.84 4.45 10.25
CA TYR A 81 -2.43 3.66 9.08
C TYR A 81 -2.87 4.35 7.79
N ILE A 82 -2.07 4.20 6.74
CA ILE A 82 -2.24 4.90 5.47
C ILE A 82 -2.38 3.85 4.37
N GLY A 83 -3.44 3.97 3.58
CA GLY A 83 -3.68 3.15 2.40
C GLY A 83 -3.39 3.91 1.11
N PHE A 84 -2.80 3.22 0.14
CA PHE A 84 -2.64 3.70 -1.22
C PHE A 84 -3.28 2.70 -2.17
N GLU A 85 -4.26 3.18 -2.91
CA GLU A 85 -5.00 2.39 -3.90
C GLU A 85 -4.62 2.87 -5.30
N PHE A 86 -4.31 1.93 -6.17
CA PHE A 86 -3.82 2.17 -7.52
C PHE A 86 -4.70 1.46 -8.54
N ASP A 87 -4.93 2.12 -9.67
CA ASP A 87 -5.25 1.40 -10.89
C ASP A 87 -3.97 0.68 -11.36
N CYS A 88 -4.10 -0.52 -11.90
CA CYS A 88 -2.98 -1.29 -12.44
C CYS A 88 -3.32 -1.93 -13.80
N SER A 89 -2.29 -2.18 -14.62
CA SER A 89 -2.46 -2.74 -15.96
C SER A 89 -2.96 -4.18 -15.99
N TRP A 90 -2.81 -4.92 -14.88
CA TRP A 90 -3.06 -6.37 -14.83
C TRP A 90 -4.38 -6.78 -14.16
N ASP A 91 -5.09 -5.83 -13.55
CA ASP A 91 -6.40 -6.07 -12.95
C ASP A 91 -7.21 -4.77 -12.98
N GLU A 92 -7.74 -4.44 -14.17
CA GLU A 92 -8.51 -3.20 -14.39
C GLU A 92 -9.81 -3.15 -13.56
N GLU A 93 -10.36 -4.31 -13.15
CA GLU A 93 -11.60 -4.38 -12.37
C GLU A 93 -11.36 -4.14 -10.87
N HIS A 94 -10.30 -4.72 -10.31
CA HIS A 94 -10.07 -4.73 -8.86
C HIS A 94 -8.90 -3.86 -8.39
N GLY A 95 -7.95 -3.52 -9.26
CA GLY A 95 -6.80 -2.67 -8.94
C GLY A 95 -5.83 -3.26 -7.90
N PHE A 96 -4.92 -2.40 -7.42
CA PHE A 96 -3.82 -2.76 -6.53
C PHE A 96 -3.81 -1.89 -5.26
N GLY A 97 -3.56 -2.50 -4.11
CA GLY A 97 -3.61 -1.84 -2.81
C GLY A 97 -2.38 -2.08 -1.97
N VAL A 98 -1.91 -1.02 -1.30
CA VAL A 98 -0.80 -1.06 -0.34
C VAL A 98 -1.22 -0.36 0.94
N MET A 99 -0.96 -0.99 2.09
CA MET A 99 -1.10 -0.37 3.41
C MET A 99 0.27 -0.11 4.01
N LEU A 100 0.44 1.06 4.60
CA LEU A 100 1.63 1.46 5.33
C LEU A 100 1.30 1.86 6.77
N PHE A 101 2.27 1.62 7.64
CA PHE A 101 2.43 2.36 8.88
C PHE A 101 3.70 3.20 8.77
N LYS A 102 3.54 4.53 8.66
CA LYS A 102 4.64 5.45 8.34
C LYS A 102 5.37 5.05 7.05
N ASN A 103 6.58 4.49 7.15
CA ASN A 103 7.41 4.05 6.03
C ASN A 103 7.58 2.52 5.97
N GLU A 104 6.81 1.78 6.76
CA GLU A 104 6.75 0.31 6.74
C GLU A 104 5.57 -0.14 5.88
N VAL A 105 5.81 -1.02 4.91
CA VAL A 105 4.73 -1.71 4.19
C VAL A 105 4.17 -2.80 5.08
N VAL A 106 2.87 -2.68 5.38
CA VAL A 106 2.13 -3.60 6.25
C VAL A 106 1.44 -4.68 5.44
N ALA A 107 0.90 -4.31 4.27
CA ALA A 107 0.25 -5.25 3.35
C ALA A 107 0.32 -4.74 1.92
N MET A 108 0.33 -5.69 0.98
CA MET A 108 0.33 -5.45 -0.46
C MET A 108 -0.51 -6.52 -1.16
N GLY A 109 -1.40 -6.11 -2.07
CA GLY A 109 -2.32 -7.03 -2.75
C GLY A 109 -3.34 -6.32 -3.62
N GLY A 110 -4.57 -6.86 -3.66
CA GLY A 110 -5.69 -6.16 -4.32
C GLY A 110 -6.02 -4.83 -3.63
N SER A 111 -6.84 -3.98 -4.26
CA SER A 111 -7.17 -2.64 -3.73
C SER A 111 -7.70 -2.65 -2.29
N ASP A 112 -8.38 -3.71 -1.87
CA ASP A 112 -8.90 -3.89 -0.51
C ASP A 112 -7.81 -3.89 0.57
N SER A 113 -6.60 -4.31 0.21
CA SER A 113 -5.41 -4.26 1.07
C SER A 113 -5.11 -2.84 1.54
N SER A 114 -5.54 -1.81 0.81
CA SER A 114 -5.32 -0.42 1.19
C SER A 114 -6.30 0.12 2.24
N PHE A 115 -7.47 -0.50 2.46
CA PHE A 115 -8.52 0.12 3.29
C PHE A 115 -9.24 -0.82 4.27
N LEU A 116 -8.96 -2.13 4.25
CA LEU A 116 -9.57 -3.05 5.22
C LEU A 116 -8.93 -2.89 6.62
N SER A 117 -9.64 -2.24 7.54
CA SER A 117 -9.14 -1.94 8.89
C SER A 117 -8.71 -3.16 9.70
N TRP A 118 -9.16 -4.37 9.38
CA TRP A 118 -8.72 -5.58 10.08
C TRP A 118 -7.22 -5.84 9.88
N ILE A 119 -6.66 -5.48 8.72
CA ILE A 119 -5.21 -5.59 8.43
C ILE A 119 -4.42 -4.67 9.38
N ALA A 120 -4.84 -3.40 9.50
CA ALA A 120 -4.21 -2.44 10.40
C ALA A 120 -4.30 -2.85 11.87
N ASN A 121 -5.43 -3.44 12.28
CA ASN A 121 -5.61 -3.94 13.65
C ASN A 121 -4.74 -5.16 13.92
N ASP A 122 -4.58 -6.07 12.97
CA ASP A 122 -3.73 -7.25 13.11
C ASP A 122 -2.28 -6.85 13.34
N HIS A 123 -1.73 -5.99 12.47
CA HIS A 123 -0.38 -5.45 12.62
C HIS A 123 -0.18 -4.63 13.92
N LEU A 124 -1.21 -3.88 14.35
CA LEU A 124 -1.16 -3.17 15.63
C LEU A 124 -1.00 -4.15 16.79
N ASN A 125 -1.73 -5.26 16.79
CA ASN A 125 -1.69 -6.26 17.85
C ASN A 125 -0.38 -7.06 17.86
N GLU A 126 0.15 -7.47 16.70
CA GLU A 126 1.44 -8.16 16.61
C GLU A 126 2.60 -7.33 17.20
N SER A 127 2.57 -6.02 16.97
CA SER A 127 3.57 -5.11 17.53
C SER A 127 3.45 -4.89 19.04
N SER A 128 2.30 -5.23 19.64
CA SER A 128 2.06 -5.11 21.07
C SER A 128 2.49 -6.35 21.87
N ASP A 129 2.50 -7.52 21.23
CA ASP A 129 2.94 -8.79 21.82
C ASP A 129 4.48 -8.96 21.86
N SER A 130 5.20 -8.05 21.19
CA SER A 130 6.68 -8.03 21.14
C SER A 130 7.34 -7.23 22.28
N LYS A 131 6.62 -6.98 23.40
CA LYS A 131 7.12 -6.23 24.57
C LYS A 131 7.07 -7.02 25.87
#